data_AF-A0A800FXM6-F1
#
_entry.id   AF-A0A800FXM6-F1
#
_cell.length_a   1.000
_cell.length_b   1.000
_cell.length_c   1.000
_cell.angle_alpha   90.00
_cell.angle_beta   90.00
_cell.angle_gamma   90.00
#
_symmetry.space_group_name_H-M   'P 1'
#
loop_
_entity.id
_entity.type
_entity.pdbx_description
1 polymer ?
#
loop_
_entity_poly.entity_id
_entity_poly.type
_entity_poly.pdbx_seq_one_letter_code
_entity_poly.pdbx_strand_id
1 'polypeptide(L)'
;MLTEMIPSKVHVASLCKYSIPIVIVQLGINLMGTTDAIMAGRVSSMDLAAVALGNLYFMMVTSFGTGLLLALDTVISQAVGSGNNRGVSLGIQRGLLLVCPLSVVTVLLLFPAENLFTLLRQPAEVIPLASGYALASVAGVL
;
A
#
# COMPACT_ATOMS: atom_id res chain seq x y z
N MET A 1 -37.96 -18.95 -0.22
CA MET A 1 -36.57 -18.85 0.28
C MET A 1 -35.53 -18.55 -0.81
N LEU A 2 -35.77 -18.81 -2.11
CA LEU A 2 -34.79 -18.50 -3.18
C LEU A 2 -34.98 -17.12 -3.86
N THR A 3 -36.11 -16.45 -3.67
CA THR A 3 -36.42 -15.16 -4.33
C THR A 3 -35.76 -13.95 -3.67
N GLU A 4 -35.19 -14.10 -2.47
CA GLU A 4 -34.45 -13.03 -1.77
C GLU A 4 -32.97 -12.95 -2.18
N MET A 5 -32.46 -13.92 -2.95
CA MET A 5 -31.07 -13.93 -3.43
C MET A 5 -30.86 -13.10 -4.71
N ILE A 6 -31.93 -12.65 -5.37
CA ILE A 6 -31.81 -11.87 -6.61
C ILE A 6 -31.59 -10.41 -6.21
N PRO A 7 -30.42 -9.82 -6.48
CA PRO A 7 -30.15 -8.44 -6.09
C PRO A 7 -31.14 -7.51 -6.81
N SER A 8 -32.00 -6.85 -6.03
CA SER A 8 -32.86 -5.78 -6.51
C SER A 8 -32.02 -4.72 -7.23
N LYS A 9 -32.60 -4.07 -8.26
CA LYS A 9 -31.94 -2.98 -9.02
C LYS A 9 -31.38 -1.88 -8.10
N VAL A 10 -32.01 -1.68 -6.93
CA VAL A 10 -31.58 -0.71 -5.89
C VAL A 10 -30.27 -1.13 -5.21
N HIS A 11 -30.08 -2.42 -4.93
CA HIS A 11 -28.82 -2.94 -4.35
C HIS A 11 -27.67 -2.81 -5.34
N VAL A 12 -27.90 -3.14 -6.61
CA VAL A 12 -26.89 -2.99 -7.68
C VAL A 12 -26.49 -1.52 -7.85
N ALA A 13 -27.46 -0.61 -7.90
CA ALA A 13 -27.18 0.83 -7.99
C ALA A 13 -26.37 1.36 -6.80
N SER A 14 -26.67 0.89 -5.59
CA SER A 14 -25.93 1.27 -4.37
C SER A 14 -24.50 0.75 -4.38
N LEU A 15 -24.28 -0.51 -4.81
CA LEU A 15 -22.95 -1.07 -4.98
C LEU A 15 -22.14 -0.27 -6.01
N CYS A 16 -22.73 0.04 -7.18
CA CYS A 16 -22.06 0.87 -8.18
C CYS A 16 -21.66 2.25 -7.63
N LYS A 17 -22.52 2.88 -6.82
CA LYS A 17 -22.23 4.18 -6.21
C LYS A 17 -20.99 4.16 -5.32
N TYR A 18 -20.72 3.07 -4.60
CA TYR A 18 -19.54 2.93 -3.75
C TYR A 18 -18.32 2.36 -4.50
N SER A 19 -18.52 1.43 -5.41
CA SER A 19 -17.41 0.79 -6.14
C SER A 19 -16.77 1.72 -7.17
N ILE A 20 -17.53 2.61 -7.83
CA ILE A 20 -16.98 3.57 -8.80
C ILE A 20 -15.85 4.43 -8.21
N PRO A 21 -16.04 5.13 -7.07
CA PRO A 21 -14.95 5.93 -6.50
C PRO A 21 -13.76 5.07 -6.06
N ILE A 22 -13.98 3.85 -5.56
CA ILE A 22 -12.89 2.93 -5.19
C ILE A 22 -12.08 2.54 -6.44
N VAL A 23 -12.75 2.22 -7.56
CA VAL A 23 -12.09 1.91 -8.83
C VAL A 23 -11.27 3.11 -9.31
N ILE A 24 -11.80 4.33 -9.22
CA ILE A 24 -11.08 5.55 -9.60
C ILE A 24 -9.81 5.73 -8.75
N VAL A 25 -9.90 5.53 -7.43
CA VAL A 25 -8.74 5.59 -6.53
C VAL A 25 -7.69 4.54 -6.92
N GLN A 26 -8.12 3.31 -7.17
CA GLN A 26 -7.19 2.23 -7.51
C GLN A 26 -6.54 2.44 -8.87
N LEU A 27 -7.27 2.96 -9.85
CA LEU A 27 -6.72 3.37 -11.14
C LEU A 27 -5.70 4.50 -10.96
N GLY A 28 -6.01 5.50 -10.13
CA GLY A 28 -5.09 6.58 -9.80
C GLY A 28 -3.77 6.08 -9.22
N ILE A 29 -3.82 5.15 -8.25
CA ILE A 29 -2.62 4.56 -7.64
C ILE A 29 -1.79 3.80 -8.69
N ASN A 30 -2.42 3.01 -9.57
CA ASN A 30 -1.71 2.30 -10.64
C ASN A 30 -1.10 3.26 -11.67
N LEU A 31 -1.82 4.34 -12.01
CA LEU A 31 -1.34 5.37 -12.93
C LEU A 31 -0.18 6.16 -12.34
N MET A 32 -0.16 6.38 -11.03
CA MET A 32 0.97 7.03 -10.35
C MET A 32 2.25 6.22 -10.56
N GLY A 33 2.24 4.92 -10.24
CA GLY A 33 3.40 4.05 -10.47
C GLY A 33 3.78 3.91 -11.96
N THR A 34 2.79 3.89 -12.85
CA THR A 34 3.05 3.87 -14.31
C THR A 34 3.72 5.17 -14.77
N THR A 35 3.29 6.31 -14.24
CA THR A 35 3.86 7.62 -14.58
C THR A 35 5.29 7.72 -14.06
N ASP A 36 5.56 7.26 -12.84
CA ASP A 36 6.92 7.19 -12.27
C ASP A 36 7.85 6.36 -13.15
N ALA A 37 7.38 5.20 -13.64
CA ALA A 37 8.13 4.36 -14.57
C ALA A 37 8.37 5.06 -15.92
N ILE A 38 7.36 5.72 -16.49
CA ILE A 38 7.52 6.47 -17.75
C ILE A 38 8.51 7.62 -17.58
N MET A 39 8.45 8.36 -16.47
CA MET A 39 9.36 9.46 -16.19
C MET A 39 10.80 8.97 -16.01
N ALA A 40 11.02 7.95 -15.17
CA ALA A 40 12.35 7.36 -14.97
C ALA A 40 12.92 6.75 -16.26
N GLY A 41 12.09 6.06 -17.05
CA GLY A 41 12.49 5.47 -18.33
C GLY A 41 12.87 6.49 -19.41
N ARG A 42 12.39 7.74 -19.33
CA ARG A 42 12.84 8.83 -20.21
C ARG A 42 14.22 9.37 -19.83
N VAL A 43 14.65 9.22 -18.58
CA VAL A 43 15.98 9.65 -18.12
C VAL A 43 17.02 8.59 -18.52
N SER A 44 16.80 7.34 -18.13
CA SER A 44 17.67 6.22 -18.48
C SER A 44 16.98 4.87 -18.22
N SER A 45 17.37 3.84 -18.95
CA SER A 45 16.98 2.45 -18.65
C SER A 45 17.48 2.00 -17.27
N MET A 46 18.61 2.55 -16.82
CA MET A 46 19.18 2.28 -15.50
C MET A 46 18.30 2.85 -14.37
N ASP A 47 17.84 4.10 -14.52
CA ASP A 47 16.98 4.76 -13.53
C ASP A 47 15.61 4.06 -13.43
N LEU A 48 15.07 3.62 -14.56
CA LEU A 48 13.84 2.81 -14.59
C LEU A 48 14.02 1.50 -13.81
N ALA A 49 15.14 0.79 -14.03
CA ALA A 49 15.42 -0.44 -13.30
C ALA A 49 15.58 -0.18 -11.79
N ALA A 50 16.23 0.92 -11.42
CA ALA A 50 16.41 1.31 -10.03
C ALA A 50 15.08 1.63 -9.33
N VAL A 51 14.22 2.44 -9.95
CA VAL A 51 12.89 2.79 -9.41
C VAL A 51 12.01 1.55 -9.30
N ALA A 52 12.00 0.68 -10.32
CA ALA A 52 11.23 -0.56 -10.28
C ALA A 52 11.68 -1.48 -9.13
N LEU A 53 12.99 -1.65 -8.94
CA LEU A 53 13.56 -2.47 -7.88
C LEU A 53 13.32 -1.87 -6.48
N GLY A 54 13.50 -0.55 -6.34
CA GLY A 54 13.21 0.17 -5.09
C GLY A 54 11.74 0.10 -4.70
N ASN A 55 10.83 0.27 -5.66
CA ASN A 55 9.38 0.15 -5.44
C ASN A 55 8.98 -1.29 -5.06
N LEU A 56 9.53 -2.31 -5.73
CA LEU A 56 9.33 -3.70 -5.38
C LEU A 56 9.76 -3.97 -3.93
N TYR A 57 10.94 -3.46 -3.54
CA TYR A 57 11.45 -3.62 -2.18
C TYR A 57 10.54 -2.95 -1.15
N PHE A 58 10.12 -1.71 -1.42
CA PHE A 58 9.18 -1.00 -0.59
C PHE A 58 7.86 -1.76 -0.41
N MET A 59 7.28 -2.27 -1.50
CA MET A 59 6.04 -3.04 -1.46
C MET A 59 6.21 -4.34 -0.65
N MET A 60 7.34 -5.04 -0.79
CA MET A 60 7.63 -6.26 -0.01
C MET A 60 7.68 -5.97 1.49
N VAL A 61 8.40 -4.92 1.90
CA VAL A 61 8.53 -4.55 3.31
C VAL A 61 7.19 -4.07 3.89
N THR A 62 6.45 -3.25 3.15
CA THR A 62 5.18 -2.67 3.62
C THR A 62 3.99 -3.63 3.57
N SER A 63 4.07 -4.70 2.77
CA SER A 63 2.97 -5.67 2.56
C SER A 63 2.37 -6.21 3.86
N PHE A 64 3.22 -6.49 4.85
CA PHE A 64 2.77 -6.99 6.15
C PHE A 64 1.94 -5.94 6.91
N GLY A 65 2.39 -4.68 6.93
CA GLY A 65 1.67 -3.58 7.55
C GLY A 65 0.34 -3.32 6.84
N THR A 66 0.33 -3.33 5.51
CA THR A 66 -0.89 -3.21 4.70
C THR A 66 -1.89 -4.32 5.04
N GLY A 67 -1.44 -5.57 5.18
CA GLY A 67 -2.32 -6.68 5.58
C GLY A 67 -2.96 -6.48 6.95
N LEU A 68 -2.21 -5.98 7.92
CA LEU A 68 -2.73 -5.68 9.26
C LEU A 68 -3.74 -4.52 9.24
N LEU A 69 -3.49 -3.50 8.42
CA LEU A 69 -4.43 -2.38 8.25
C LEU A 69 -5.74 -2.84 7.58
N LEU A 70 -5.67 -3.69 6.55
CA LEU A 70 -6.87 -4.25 5.91
C LEU A 70 -7.72 -5.09 6.88
N ALA A 71 -7.08 -5.82 7.80
CA ALA A 71 -7.79 -6.53 8.86
C ALA A 71 -8.51 -5.56 9.81
N LEU A 72 -7.86 -4.46 10.17
CA LEU A 72 -8.45 -3.43 11.02
C LEU A 72 -9.64 -2.73 10.34
N ASP A 73 -9.54 -2.42 9.05
CA ASP A 73 -10.64 -1.84 8.26
C ASP A 73 -11.88 -2.72 8.32
N THR A 74 -11.70 -4.04 8.25
CA THR A 74 -12.81 -5.01 8.39
C THR A 74 -13.43 -4.93 9.78
N VAL A 75 -12.63 -4.96 10.84
CA VAL A 75 -13.12 -4.87 12.24
C VAL A 75 -13.87 -3.56 12.49
N ILE A 76 -13.34 -2.45 12.01
CA ILE A 76 -13.97 -1.13 12.15
C ILE A 76 -15.29 -1.09 11.35
N SER A 77 -15.30 -1.60 10.12
CA SER A 77 -16.50 -1.64 9.28
C SER A 77 -17.63 -2.46 9.90
N GLN A 78 -17.30 -3.59 10.54
CA GLN A 78 -18.28 -4.39 11.30
C GLN A 78 -18.80 -3.63 12.52
N ALA A 79 -17.93 -2.93 13.25
CA ALA A 79 -18.35 -2.10 14.39
C ALA A 79 -19.29 -0.97 13.95
N VAL A 80 -18.99 -0.30 12.83
CA VAL A 80 -19.86 0.71 12.20
C VAL A 80 -21.22 0.09 11.83
N GLY A 81 -21.23 -1.07 11.17
CA GLY A 81 -22.45 -1.77 10.77
C GLY A 81 -23.34 -2.20 11.94
N SER A 82 -22.75 -2.49 13.11
CA SER A 82 -23.48 -2.84 14.33
C SER A 82 -23.95 -1.65 15.18
N GLY A 83 -23.61 -0.41 14.79
CA GLY A 83 -23.90 0.79 15.59
C GLY A 83 -23.04 0.94 16.85
N ASN A 84 -21.96 0.16 16.98
CA ASN A 84 -21.08 0.18 18.15
C ASN A 84 -20.03 1.30 18.03
N ASN A 85 -20.45 2.54 18.31
CA ASN A 85 -19.58 3.72 18.24
C ASN A 85 -18.32 3.60 19.12
N ARG A 86 -18.42 2.97 20.29
CA ARG A 86 -17.27 2.74 21.17
C ARG A 86 -16.25 1.77 20.53
N GLY A 87 -16.74 0.72 19.87
CA GLY A 87 -15.91 -0.21 19.10
C GLY A 87 -15.16 0.49 17.97
N VAL A 88 -15.83 1.41 17.25
CA VAL A 88 -15.21 2.22 16.18
C VAL A 88 -14.08 3.09 16.75
N SER A 89 -14.33 3.87 17.80
CA SER A 89 -13.31 4.72 18.40
C SER A 89 -12.11 3.93 18.92
N LEU A 90 -12.35 2.80 19.58
CA LEU A 90 -11.28 1.92 20.05
C LEU A 90 -10.50 1.29 18.89
N GLY A 91 -11.18 0.91 17.81
CA GLY A 91 -10.54 0.37 16.60
C GLY A 91 -9.58 1.40 15.99
N ILE A 92 -10.03 2.64 15.83
CA ILE A 92 -9.20 3.74 15.31
C ILE A 92 -8.00 4.02 16.23
N GLN A 93 -8.23 4.12 17.55
CA GLN A 93 -7.14 4.36 18.53
C GLN A 93 -6.10 3.25 18.52
N ARG A 94 -6.54 1.99 18.48
CA ARG A 94 -5.65 0.82 18.41
C ARG A 94 -4.92 0.77 17.08
N GLY A 95 -5.58 1.13 15.98
CA GLY A 95 -4.95 1.26 14.67
C GLY A 95 -3.81 2.27 14.68
N LEU A 96 -4.07 3.47 15.20
CA LEU A 96 -3.04 4.50 15.31
C LEU A 96 -1.86 4.04 16.16
N LEU A 97 -2.13 3.36 17.28
CA LEU A 97 -1.11 2.78 18.15
C LEU A 97 -0.33 1.64 17.48
N LEU A 98 -0.97 0.86 16.60
CA LEU A 98 -0.32 -0.21 15.82
C LEU A 98 0.56 0.34 14.69
N VAL A 99 0.21 1.48 14.10
CA VAL A 99 0.99 2.09 13.02
C VAL A 99 2.37 2.56 13.51
N CYS A 100 2.50 3.06 14.73
CA CYS A 100 3.79 3.50 15.29
C CYS A 100 4.90 2.42 15.28
N PRO A 101 4.70 1.22 15.86
CA PRO A 101 5.72 0.18 15.77
C PRO A 101 5.88 -0.37 14.35
N LEU A 102 4.81 -0.43 13.55
CA LEU A 102 4.90 -0.86 12.14
C LEU A 102 5.76 0.08 11.29
N SER A 103 5.64 1.39 11.48
CA SER A 103 6.47 2.36 10.76
C SER A 103 7.93 2.20 11.16
N VAL A 104 8.24 2.07 12.46
CA VAL A 104 9.61 1.81 12.94
C VAL A 104 10.19 0.53 12.34
N VAL A 105 9.43 -0.56 12.34
CA VAL A 105 9.86 -1.84 11.74
C VAL A 105 10.09 -1.68 10.23
N THR A 106 9.22 -0.96 9.53
CA THR A 106 9.35 -0.68 8.09
C THR A 106 10.64 0.10 7.79
N VAL A 107 10.91 1.16 8.56
CA VAL A 107 12.15 1.95 8.41
C VAL A 107 13.40 1.10 8.68
N LEU A 108 13.37 0.29 9.74
CA LEU A 108 14.49 -0.59 10.09
C LEU A 108 14.78 -1.60 8.97
N LEU A 109 13.72 -2.14 8.35
CA LEU A 109 13.84 -3.07 7.24
C LEU A 109 14.29 -2.38 5.95
N LEU A 110 13.92 -1.12 5.70
CA LEU A 110 14.39 -0.38 4.51
C LEU A 110 15.86 0.06 4.60
N PHE A 111 16.40 0.27 5.80
CA PHE A 111 17.76 0.76 6.01
C PHE A 111 18.88 -0.10 5.36
N PRO A 112 18.87 -1.44 5.45
CA PRO A 112 19.87 -2.30 4.80
C PRO A 112 19.63 -2.54 3.29
N ALA A 113 18.91 -1.67 2.58
CA ALA A 113 18.57 -1.85 1.15
C ALA A 113 19.79 -2.17 0.28
N GLU A 114 20.91 -1.46 0.47
CA GLU A 114 22.15 -1.66 -0.29
C GLU A 114 22.75 -3.07 -0.08
N ASN A 115 22.78 -3.53 1.18
CA ASN A 115 23.26 -4.87 1.52
C ASN A 115 22.35 -5.97 0.95
N LEU A 116 21.05 -5.72 0.89
CA LEU A 116 20.12 -6.67 0.28
C LEU A 116 20.28 -6.73 -1.24
N PHE A 117 20.39 -5.58 -1.92
CA PHE A 117 20.55 -5.55 -3.37
C PHE A 117 21.89 -6.13 -3.83
N THR A 118 22.97 -5.91 -3.07
CA THR A 118 24.26 -6.58 -3.30
C THR A 118 24.15 -8.09 -3.10
N LEU A 119 23.46 -8.57 -2.05
CA LEU A 119 23.21 -10.00 -1.82
C LEU A 119 22.41 -10.63 -2.97
N LEU A 120 21.43 -9.92 -3.52
CA LEU A 120 20.63 -10.33 -4.67
C LEU A 120 21.38 -10.22 -6.01
N ARG A 121 22.68 -9.86 -5.99
CA ARG A 121 23.55 -9.73 -7.16
C ARG A 121 23.00 -8.78 -8.23
N GLN A 122 22.39 -7.69 -7.79
CA GLN A 122 21.94 -6.63 -8.69
C GLN A 122 23.16 -5.89 -9.30
N PRO A 123 23.02 -5.26 -10.48
CA PRO A 123 24.11 -4.53 -11.11
C PRO A 123 24.61 -3.40 -10.20
N ALA A 124 25.93 -3.28 -10.03
CA ALA A 124 26.55 -2.31 -9.12
C ALA A 124 26.16 -0.85 -9.41
N GLU A 125 25.79 -0.56 -10.65
CA GLU A 125 25.34 0.76 -11.12
C GLU A 125 23.90 1.09 -10.67
N VAL A 126 23.04 0.08 -10.48
CA VAL A 126 21.62 0.22 -10.10
C VAL A 126 21.44 0.28 -8.58
N ILE A 127 22.31 -0.40 -7.84
CA ILE A 127 22.27 -0.50 -6.37
C ILE A 127 22.17 0.86 -5.66
N PRO A 128 23.04 1.86 -5.93
CA PRO A 128 23.00 3.14 -5.21
C PRO A 128 21.74 3.95 -5.52
N LEU A 129 21.21 3.84 -6.75
CA LEU A 129 19.97 4.51 -7.16
C LEU A 129 18.75 3.86 -6.48
N ALA A 130 18.71 2.53 -6.44
CA ALA A 130 17.62 1.78 -5.82
C ALA A 130 17.61 1.92 -4.29
N SER A 131 18.79 1.92 -3.64
CA SER A 131 18.90 2.16 -2.20
C SER A 131 18.54 3.60 -1.84
N GLY A 132 18.96 4.57 -2.66
CA GLY A 132 18.56 5.97 -2.53
C GLY A 132 17.04 6.14 -2.62
N TYR A 133 16.37 5.46 -3.56
CA TYR A 133 14.92 5.45 -3.66
C TYR A 133 14.23 4.83 -2.43
N ALA A 134 14.75 3.70 -1.93
CA ALA A 134 14.23 3.03 -0.75
C ALA A 134 14.34 3.91 0.52
N LEU A 135 15.47 4.61 0.68
CA LEU A 135 15.67 5.56 1.77
C LEU A 135 14.83 6.82 1.61
N ALA A 136 14.64 7.33 0.39
CA ALA A 136 13.74 8.45 0.15
C ALA A 136 12.28 8.11 0.50
N SER A 137 11.88 6.85 0.29
CA SER A 137 10.54 6.35 0.64
C SER A 137 10.30 6.28 2.15
N VAL A 138 11.36 6.23 2.99
CA VAL A 138 11.24 6.26 4.46
C VAL A 138 10.56 7.54 4.94
N ALA A 139 10.85 8.68 4.30
CA ALA A 139 10.22 9.95 4.66
C ALA A 139 8.70 9.95 4.44
N GLY A 140 8.19 9.10 3.54
CA GLY A 140 6.75 8.93 3.33
C GLY A 140 6.07 7.97 4.31
N VAL A 141 6.86 7.21 5.10
CA VAL A 141 6.36 6.24 6.09
C VAL A 141 6.26 6.84 7.49
N LEU A 142 7.03 7.89 7.78
CA LEU A 142 7.05 8.64 9.04
C LEU A 142 6.02 9.78 9.05
#